data_AF-A0A3N5K2V5-F1
#
_entry.id   AF-A0A3N5K2V5-F1
#
_cell.length_a   1.000
_cell.length_b   1.000
_cell.length_c   1.000
_cell.angle_alpha   90.00
_cell.angle_beta   90.00
_cell.angle_gamma   90.00
#
_symmetry.space_group_name_H-M   'P 1'
#
loop_
_entity.id
_entity.type
_entity.pdbx_description
1 polymer ?
#
loop_
_entity_poly.entity_id
_entity_poly.type
_entity_poly.pdbx_seq_one_letter_code
_entity_poly.pdbx_strand_id
1 'polypeptide(L)'
;MRVWGGPRPGLWCWIGGVTLIVCTLTLMLSAPNRRTVIASLAPLMGATRTEPGCRICALLVDAEDPRRVVLWEEWESREQLDRHLASEDYRLD
;
A
#
# COMPACT_ATOMS: atom_id res chain seq x y z
N MET A 1 32.82 -33.24 39.43
CA MET A 1 31.47 -32.75 39.75
C MET A 1 31.55 -31.23 39.93
N ARG A 2 30.56 -30.48 39.40
CA ARG A 2 30.43 -29.00 39.26
C ARG A 2 31.04 -28.40 37.99
N VAL A 3 30.25 -28.30 36.92
CA VAL A 3 29.36 -27.20 36.45
C VAL A 3 30.09 -26.07 35.72
N TRP A 4 30.16 -26.21 34.40
CA TRP A 4 30.33 -25.10 33.46
C TRP A 4 28.95 -24.47 33.22
N GLY A 5 28.80 -23.19 33.60
CA GLY A 5 27.61 -22.40 33.29
C GLY A 5 27.68 -21.92 31.83
N GLY A 6 27.07 -22.66 30.92
CA GLY A 6 26.76 -22.15 29.57
C GLY A 6 25.57 -21.19 29.62
N PRO A 7 25.51 -20.18 28.73
CA PRO A 7 24.33 -19.32 28.61
C PRO A 7 23.11 -20.16 28.18
N ARG A 8 21.98 -19.94 28.87
CA ARG A 8 20.71 -20.64 28.65
C ARG A 8 20.15 -20.35 27.24
N PRO A 9 19.46 -21.32 26.59
CA PRO A 9 18.74 -21.07 25.35
C PRO A 9 17.49 -20.24 25.65
N GLY A 10 17.67 -18.93 25.75
CA GLY A 10 16.60 -17.95 25.90
C GLY A 10 16.02 -17.58 24.53
N LEU A 11 14.69 -17.58 24.44
CA LEU A 11 13.92 -17.29 23.24
C LEU A 11 14.37 -16.01 22.54
N TRP A 12 14.94 -16.15 21.35
CA TRP A 12 14.98 -15.06 20.37
C TRP A 12 13.61 -15.03 19.71
N CYS A 13 12.67 -14.26 20.25
CA CYS A 13 11.50 -13.85 19.49
C CYS A 13 12.01 -12.86 18.44
N TRP A 14 12.34 -13.35 17.25
CA TRP A 14 12.48 -12.48 16.09
C TRP A 14 11.09 -11.89 15.83
N ILE A 15 10.85 -10.70 16.39
CA ILE A 15 9.82 -9.81 15.86
C ILE A 15 10.42 -9.32 14.54
N GLY A 16 10.37 -10.16 13.51
CA GLY A 16 10.71 -9.75 12.16
C GLY A 16 9.79 -8.57 11.84
N GLY A 17 10.35 -7.37 11.80
CA GLY A 17 9.59 -6.18 11.47
C GLY A 17 8.97 -6.38 10.10
N VAL A 18 7.65 -6.34 10.02
CA VAL A 18 6.97 -6.29 8.73
C VAL A 18 7.21 -4.89 8.19
N THR A 19 8.15 -4.74 7.26
CA THR A 19 8.29 -3.48 6.52
C THR A 19 7.06 -3.35 5.63
N LEU A 20 6.28 -2.30 5.86
CA LEU A 20 5.11 -1.96 5.07
C LEU A 20 5.37 -0.62 4.41
N ILE A 21 5.17 -0.56 3.09
CA ILE A 21 5.22 0.71 2.36
C ILE A 21 3.78 1.17 2.14
N VAL A 22 3.47 2.36 2.63
CA VAL A 22 2.18 3.02 2.37
C VAL A 22 2.39 4.07 1.30
N CYS A 23 1.63 3.96 0.20
CA CYS A 23 1.56 4.97 -0.83
C CYS A 23 0.19 5.64 -0.78
N THR A 24 0.17 6.97 -0.82
CA THR A 24 -1.09 7.73 -0.87
C THR A 24 -1.04 8.76 -1.97
N LEU A 25 -2.01 8.73 -2.87
CA LEU A 25 -2.25 9.78 -3.86
C LEU A 25 -3.50 10.55 -3.46
N THR A 26 -3.36 11.85 -3.21
CA THR A 26 -4.50 12.74 -2.93
C THR A 26 -4.91 13.48 -4.20
N LEU A 27 -6.17 13.35 -4.57
CA LEU A 27 -6.79 14.01 -5.71
C LEU A 27 -7.79 15.05 -5.20
N MET A 28 -7.74 16.26 -5.78
CA MET A 28 -8.75 17.29 -5.56
C MET A 28 -9.69 17.33 -6.77
N LEU A 29 -10.90 16.80 -6.60
CA LEU A 29 -11.87 16.61 -7.66
C LEU A 29 -13.07 17.53 -7.46
N SER A 30 -13.45 18.26 -8.51
CA SER A 30 -14.71 19.00 -8.52
C SER A 30 -15.90 18.02 -8.52
N ALA A 31 -17.03 18.45 -7.97
CA ALA A 31 -18.24 17.61 -7.90
C ALA A 31 -18.69 17.03 -9.26
N PRO A 32 -18.63 17.77 -10.40
CA PRO A 32 -18.98 17.23 -11.71
C PRO A 32 -18.05 16.10 -12.18
N ASN A 33 -16.76 16.20 -11.88
CA ASN A 33 -15.75 15.28 -12.41
C ASN A 33 -15.52 14.07 -11.51
N ARG A 34 -15.85 14.18 -10.21
CA ARG A 34 -15.56 13.15 -9.21
C ARG A 34 -16.08 11.78 -9.59
N ARG A 35 -17.36 11.67 -9.97
CA ARG A 35 -17.98 10.37 -10.29
C ARG A 35 -17.31 9.71 -11.50
N THR A 36 -16.99 10.49 -12.52
CA THR A 36 -16.30 10.01 -13.72
C THR A 36 -14.90 9.52 -13.38
N VAL A 37 -14.12 10.30 -12.64
CA VAL A 37 -12.75 9.93 -12.23
C VAL A 37 -12.75 8.68 -11.36
N ILE A 38 -13.63 8.58 -10.36
CA ILE A 38 -13.76 7.38 -9.52
C ILE A 38 -14.08 6.15 -10.38
N ALA A 39 -14.98 6.27 -11.35
CA ALA A 39 -15.33 5.17 -12.24
C ALA A 39 -14.15 4.75 -13.14
N SER A 40 -13.35 5.71 -13.62
CA SER A 40 -12.15 5.46 -14.41
C SER A 40 -11.02 4.79 -13.62
N LEU A 41 -10.94 5.02 -12.30
CA LEU A 41 -9.93 4.39 -11.44
C LEU A 41 -10.28 2.96 -11.04
N ALA A 42 -11.57 2.57 -11.07
CA ALA A 42 -12.00 1.26 -10.58
C ALA A 42 -11.34 0.07 -11.30
N PRO A 43 -11.18 0.07 -12.64
CA PRO A 43 -10.45 -1.00 -13.34
C PRO A 43 -8.97 -1.06 -12.96
N LEU A 44 -8.29 0.10 -12.88
CA LEU A 44 -6.88 0.20 -12.48
C LEU A 44 -6.68 -0.40 -11.08
N MET A 45 -7.51 -0.01 -10.12
CA MET A 45 -7.47 -0.56 -8.77
C MET A 45 -7.74 -2.07 -8.74
N GLY A 46 -8.62 -2.55 -9.63
CA GLY A 46 -8.87 -3.98 -9.80
C GLY A 46 -7.61 -4.74 -10.20
N ALA A 47 -6.85 -4.21 -11.17
CA ALA A 47 -5.56 -4.75 -11.58
C ALA A 47 -4.52 -4.67 -10.46
N THR A 48 -4.36 -3.50 -9.81
CA THR A 48 -3.36 -3.29 -8.74
C THR A 48 -3.53 -4.29 -7.59
N ARG A 49 -4.77 -4.61 -7.19
CA ARG A 49 -5.04 -5.60 -6.12
C ARG A 49 -4.53 -7.00 -6.42
N THR A 50 -4.31 -7.32 -7.68
CA THR A 50 -3.79 -8.63 -8.11
C THR A 50 -2.28 -8.64 -8.24
N GLU A 51 -1.62 -7.49 -8.10
CA GLU A 51 -0.17 -7.38 -8.20
C GLU A 51 0.54 -8.02 -7.00
N PRO A 52 1.67 -8.72 -7.24
CA PRO A 52 2.46 -9.29 -6.15
C PRO A 52 2.92 -8.22 -5.16
N GLY A 53 2.52 -8.39 -3.90
CA GLY A 53 2.88 -7.48 -2.82
C GLY A 53 1.88 -6.38 -2.53
N CYS A 54 0.86 -6.19 -3.37
CA CYS A 54 -0.25 -5.29 -3.05
C CYS A 54 -1.10 -5.92 -1.94
N ARG A 55 -1.18 -5.23 -0.79
CA ARG A 55 -2.00 -5.66 0.36
C ARG A 55 -3.33 -4.91 0.40
N ILE A 56 -3.29 -3.62 0.09
CA ILE A 56 -4.45 -2.73 0.04
C ILE A 56 -4.34 -1.90 -1.23
N CYS A 57 -5.46 -1.71 -1.92
CA CYS A 57 -5.67 -0.65 -2.90
C CYS A 57 -7.13 -0.19 -2.78
N ALA A 58 -7.32 0.99 -2.19
CA ALA A 58 -8.62 1.51 -1.79
C ALA A 58 -8.75 2.99 -2.17
N LEU A 59 -9.95 3.41 -2.57
CA LEU A 59 -10.27 4.79 -2.87
C LEU A 59 -11.19 5.31 -1.77
N LEU A 60 -10.75 6.36 -1.09
CA LEU A 60 -11.39 6.93 0.07
C LEU A 60 -11.86 8.34 -0.29
N VAL A 61 -13.05 8.71 0.17
CA VAL A 61 -13.54 10.08 0.06
C VAL A 61 -13.48 10.69 1.46
N ASP A 62 -12.91 11.88 1.55
CA ASP A 62 -12.85 12.61 2.80
C ASP A 62 -14.27 12.96 3.28
N ALA A 63 -14.51 12.76 4.58
CA ALA A 63 -15.83 12.95 5.18
C ALA A 63 -16.21 14.43 5.35
N GLU A 64 -15.21 15.32 5.48
CA GLU A 64 -15.39 16.75 5.69
C GLU A 64 -15.35 17.53 4.38
N ASP A 65 -14.43 17.17 3.46
CA ASP A 65 -14.36 17.75 2.11
C ASP A 65 -14.51 16.67 1.02
N PRO A 66 -15.73 16.43 0.50
CA PRO A 66 -15.97 15.43 -0.53
C PRO A 66 -15.25 15.66 -1.86
N ARG A 67 -14.53 16.77 -2.04
CA ARG A 67 -13.64 17.01 -3.17
C ARG A 67 -12.30 16.31 -3.01
N ARG A 68 -11.90 16.02 -1.78
CA ARG A 68 -10.67 15.32 -1.46
C ARG A 68 -10.91 13.82 -1.53
N VAL A 69 -10.24 13.18 -2.48
CA VAL A 69 -10.28 11.74 -2.70
C VAL A 69 -8.86 11.21 -2.54
N VAL A 70 -8.69 10.12 -1.80
CA VAL A 70 -7.38 9.51 -1.52
C VAL A 70 -7.36 8.09 -2.08
N LEU A 71 -6.41 7.81 -2.97
CA LEU A 71 -6.02 6.43 -3.28
C LEU A 71 -5.01 6.00 -2.22
N TRP A 72 -5.37 5.01 -1.41
CA TRP A 72 -4.54 4.38 -0.39
C TRP A 72 -4.06 3.04 -0.91
N GLU A 73 -2.75 2.85 -0.92
CA GLU A 73 -2.12 1.59 -1.27
C GLU A 73 -1.11 1.12 -0.22
N GLU A 74 -1.09 -0.18 0.04
CA GLU A 74 -0.12 -0.82 0.92
C GLU A 74 0.64 -1.90 0.18
N TRP A 75 1.95 -1.91 0.37
CA TRP A 75 2.88 -2.80 -0.31
C TRP A 75 3.81 -3.49 0.69
N GLU A 76 4.08 -4.78 0.44
CA GLU A 76 5.00 -5.57 1.28
C GLU A 76 6.46 -5.13 1.14
N SER A 77 6.83 -4.49 0.02
CA SER A 77 8.18 -4.02 -0.21
C SER A 77 8.25 -2.79 -1.10
N ARG A 78 9.38 -2.06 -1.02
CA ARG A 78 9.62 -0.89 -1.86
C ARG A 78 9.79 -1.28 -3.34
N GLU A 79 10.43 -2.41 -3.60
CA GLU A 79 10.67 -2.93 -4.95
C GLU A 79 9.38 -3.30 -5.67
N GLN A 80 8.37 -3.78 -4.93
CA GLN A 80 7.05 -4.07 -5.50
C GLN A 80 6.30 -2.78 -5.85
N LEU A 81 6.34 -1.77 -4.97
CA LEU A 81 5.79 -0.45 -5.30
C LEU A 81 6.50 0.17 -6.50
N ASP A 82 7.84 0.13 -6.56
CA ASP A 82 8.58 0.72 -7.68
C ASP A 82 8.24 0.02 -9.01
N ARG A 83 7.99 -1.30 -8.98
CA ARG A 83 7.50 -2.04 -10.16
C ARG A 83 6.10 -1.57 -10.57
N HIS A 84 5.19 -1.40 -9.62
CA HIS A 84 3.85 -0.89 -9.87
C HIS A 84 3.91 0.50 -10.53
N LEU A 85 4.69 1.42 -9.97
CA LEU A 85 4.86 2.79 -10.48
C LEU A 85 5.51 2.85 -11.86
N ALA A 86 6.31 1.84 -12.23
CA ALA A 86 6.95 1.71 -13.53
C ALA A 86 6.10 1.00 -14.58
N SER A 87 4.94 0.45 -14.20
CA SER A 87 4.03 -0.24 -15.13
C SER A 87 3.47 0.72 -16.19
N GLU A 88 3.20 0.21 -17.39
CA GLU A 88 2.61 1.01 -18.47
C GLU A 88 1.23 1.57 -18.10
N ASP A 89 0.48 0.84 -17.25
CA ASP A 89 -0.84 1.26 -16.76
C ASP A 89 -0.77 2.46 -15.79
N TYR A 90 0.38 2.70 -15.16
CA TYR A 90 0.59 3.83 -14.23
C TYR A 90 1.24 5.05 -14.90
N ARG A 91 1.79 4.92 -16.11
CA ARG A 91 2.36 6.03 -16.86
C ARG A 91 1.25 6.94 -17.40
N LEU A 92 1.17 8.15 -16.87
CA LEU A 92 0.44 9.25 -17.50
C LEU A 92 1.30 9.78 -18.65
N ASP A 93 1.02 9.36 -19.88
CA ASP A 93 1.52 10.05 -21.08
C ASP A 93 0.74 11.36 -21.33
#